data_AF-A0A662MLF7-F1
#
_entry.id   AF-A0A662MLF7-F1
#
_cell.length_a   1.000
_cell.length_b   1.000
_cell.length_c   1.000
_cell.angle_alpha   90.00
_cell.angle_beta   90.00
_cell.angle_gamma   90.00
#
_symmetry.space_group_name_H-M   'P 1'
#
loop_
_entity.id
_entity.type
_entity.pdbx_description
1 polymer ?
#
loop_
_entity_poly.entity_id
_entity_poly.type
_entity_poly.pdbx_seq_one_letter_code
_entity_poly.pdbx_strand_id
1 'polypeptide(L)'
;MKTLYGKIEVLSLMLVITLSTMALITIPQDNDVEANISDPDDYGYYWVDNKDPDPKVEYSWIDATTGGTKISDSMYSSYSYTTVSLPFNFTYYGNTYDTVYVTSRGYVSFVDTYVTTSYRKLPSSGSPHGTIAVYWAYPYYYRYTSGGIWTLSGTTSDGVRYFVVEWERGAYDLTYEAIFYETGEIKFQYKDTQATSSSYSNGGYTTVGIEDPTDTYGITYSYNQKIINNGLAILFTPYHPKVSVTLTDGHGSDGYVVLAGYRYYNLHVDVYLDGG
;
A
#
# COMPACT_ATOMS: atom_id res chain seq x y z
N MET A 1 -34.04 -11.78 -13.31
CA MET A 1 -32.76 -11.23 -13.79
C MET A 1 -32.82 -9.73 -13.54
N LYS A 2 -32.33 -9.27 -12.37
CA LYS A 2 -32.27 -7.84 -11.99
C LYS A 2 -30.78 -7.49 -11.96
N THR A 3 -30.34 -6.67 -12.90
CA THR A 3 -28.98 -6.14 -12.94
C THR A 3 -29.02 -4.76 -12.28
N LEU A 4 -28.41 -4.62 -11.11
CA LEU A 4 -28.17 -3.32 -10.47
C LEU A 4 -26.99 -2.65 -11.17
N TYR A 5 -27.20 -1.45 -11.71
CA TYR A 5 -26.13 -0.53 -12.05
C TYR A 5 -25.81 0.30 -10.80
N GLY A 6 -24.58 0.17 -10.28
CA GLY A 6 -24.04 1.04 -9.24
C GLY A 6 -23.70 2.41 -9.82
N LYS A 7 -24.21 3.47 -9.19
CA LYS A 7 -23.92 4.87 -9.51
C LYS A 7 -22.43 5.16 -9.34
N ILE A 8 -21.80 5.70 -10.37
CA ILE A 8 -20.56 6.49 -10.24
C ILE A 8 -21.02 7.92 -9.96
N GLU A 9 -20.82 8.40 -8.73
CA GLU A 9 -21.05 9.82 -8.43
C GLU A 9 -19.86 10.63 -8.98
N VAL A 10 -20.09 11.29 -10.11
CA VAL A 10 -19.14 12.26 -10.68
C VAL A 10 -19.23 13.53 -9.84
N LEU A 11 -18.17 13.84 -9.08
CA LEU A 11 -17.97 15.14 -8.45
C LEU A 11 -17.72 16.18 -9.54
N SER A 12 -18.77 16.88 -9.97
CA SER A 12 -18.67 18.01 -10.88
C SER A 12 -18.23 19.26 -10.12
N LEU A 13 -16.97 19.65 -10.28
CA LEU A 13 -16.43 20.91 -9.76
C LEU A 13 -16.91 22.07 -10.65
N MET A 14 -17.91 22.85 -10.21
CA MET A 14 -18.35 24.07 -10.92
C MET A 14 -17.49 25.27 -10.49
N LEU A 15 -16.68 25.80 -11.40
CA LEU A 15 -15.98 27.07 -11.21
C LEU A 15 -16.72 28.19 -11.96
N VAL A 16 -17.39 29.08 -11.23
CA VAL A 16 -18.10 30.24 -11.80
C VAL A 16 -17.19 31.47 -11.68
N ILE A 17 -16.62 31.94 -12.79
CA ILE A 17 -15.83 33.18 -12.83
C ILE A 17 -16.55 34.21 -13.71
N THR A 18 -17.03 35.29 -13.09
CA THR A 18 -17.62 36.43 -13.79
C THR A 18 -16.68 37.64 -13.68
N LEU A 19 -15.74 37.81 -14.62
CA LEU A 19 -15.01 39.08 -14.75
C LEU A 19 -14.64 39.42 -16.20
N SER A 20 -14.75 40.70 -16.51
CA SER A 20 -14.93 41.29 -17.85
C SER A 20 -13.65 41.69 -18.59
N THR A 21 -12.55 40.99 -18.38
CA THR A 21 -11.30 41.17 -19.14
C THR A 21 -10.70 39.80 -19.40
N MET A 22 -10.27 39.52 -20.64
CA MET A 22 -9.68 38.25 -21.08
C MET A 22 -8.87 37.58 -19.95
N ALA A 23 -9.41 36.48 -19.43
CA ALA A 23 -8.71 35.64 -18.47
C ALA A 23 -8.03 34.52 -19.27
N LEU A 24 -6.71 34.48 -19.24
CA LEU A 24 -5.96 33.30 -19.64
C LEU A 24 -6.07 32.32 -18.48
N ILE A 25 -6.81 31.22 -18.66
CA ILE A 25 -6.77 30.11 -17.71
C ILE A 25 -5.62 29.22 -18.16
N THR A 26 -4.48 29.37 -17.51
CA THR A 26 -3.44 28.35 -17.56
C THR A 26 -3.95 27.21 -16.69
N ILE A 27 -4.27 26.06 -17.28
CA ILE A 27 -4.31 24.83 -16.49
C ILE A 27 -2.86 24.62 -16.07
N PRO A 28 -2.50 24.72 -14.78
CA PRO A 28 -1.17 24.34 -14.39
C PRO A 28 -1.03 22.88 -14.83
N GLN A 29 -0.05 22.59 -15.69
CA GLN A 29 0.58 21.29 -15.61
C GLN A 29 1.36 21.39 -14.30
N ASP A 30 0.64 21.26 -13.20
CA ASP A 30 1.25 21.45 -11.91
C ASP A 30 2.34 20.38 -11.85
N ASN A 31 3.52 20.77 -11.41
CA ASN A 31 4.57 19.81 -11.11
C ASN A 31 4.16 19.17 -9.78
N ASP A 32 2.99 18.52 -9.80
CA ASP A 32 2.20 18.17 -8.63
C ASP A 32 3.11 17.43 -7.69
N VAL A 33 3.41 18.11 -6.59
CA VAL A 33 4.04 17.49 -5.45
C VAL A 33 2.95 16.58 -4.94
N GLU A 34 3.02 15.31 -5.33
CA GLU A 34 2.13 14.27 -4.86
C GLU A 34 2.59 13.83 -3.46
N ALA A 35 1.83 12.97 -2.78
CA ALA A 35 2.36 12.23 -1.63
C ALA A 35 3.72 11.61 -1.98
N ASN A 36 4.49 11.19 -0.97
CA ASN A 36 5.73 10.51 -1.29
C ASN A 36 5.39 9.23 -2.07
N ILE A 37 5.92 9.15 -3.28
CA ILE A 37 5.64 8.11 -4.26
C ILE A 37 6.99 7.64 -4.80
N SER A 38 7.16 6.33 -4.95
CA SER A 38 8.32 5.80 -5.67
C SER A 38 8.09 5.78 -7.17
N ASP A 39 9.18 5.82 -7.92
CA ASP A 39 9.15 5.26 -9.27
C ASP A 39 8.70 3.79 -9.21
N PRO A 40 7.97 3.30 -10.22
CA PRO A 40 7.68 1.88 -10.35
C PRO A 40 8.96 1.06 -10.50
N ASP A 41 8.96 -0.17 -9.97
CA ASP A 41 9.96 -1.17 -10.33
C ASP A 41 9.75 -1.69 -11.76
N ASP A 42 10.70 -2.48 -12.27
CA ASP A 42 10.67 -2.98 -13.64
C ASP A 42 9.49 -3.92 -13.94
N TYR A 43 8.82 -4.48 -12.92
CA TYR A 43 7.56 -5.21 -13.09
C TYR A 43 6.35 -4.26 -13.16
N GLY A 44 6.38 -3.19 -12.38
CA GLY A 44 5.38 -2.13 -12.35
C GLY A 44 4.77 -1.86 -10.97
N TYR A 45 5.24 -2.50 -9.90
CA TYR A 45 4.81 -2.08 -8.56
C TYR A 45 5.40 -0.71 -8.24
N TYR A 46 4.68 0.13 -7.51
CA TYR A 46 5.19 1.34 -6.86
C TYR A 46 4.52 1.47 -5.48
N TRP A 47 5.02 2.36 -4.64
CA TRP A 47 4.33 2.72 -3.39
C TRP A 47 3.89 4.16 -3.34
N VAL A 48 2.80 4.38 -2.61
CA VAL A 48 2.28 5.69 -2.19
C VAL A 48 2.17 5.63 -0.65
N ASP A 49 2.56 6.69 0.06
CA ASP A 49 2.32 6.79 1.50
C ASP A 49 1.31 7.89 1.87
N ASN A 50 1.15 8.14 3.16
CA ASN A 50 0.24 9.18 3.66
C ASN A 50 0.96 10.43 4.18
N LYS A 51 2.23 10.64 3.80
CA LYS A 51 2.97 11.85 4.12
C LYS A 51 2.55 12.96 3.17
N ASP A 52 2.52 14.19 3.70
CA ASP A 52 2.20 15.38 2.93
C ASP A 52 3.10 15.56 1.70
N PRO A 53 2.55 16.11 0.61
CA PRO A 53 1.15 16.57 0.39
C PRO A 53 0.16 15.46 -0.09
N ASP A 54 -1.07 15.83 -0.45
CA ASP A 54 -2.07 14.92 -1.05
C ASP A 54 -1.72 14.54 -2.50
N PRO A 55 -2.22 13.41 -3.06
CA PRO A 55 -3.18 12.45 -2.49
C PRO A 55 -2.53 11.44 -1.52
N LYS A 56 -3.14 11.21 -0.36
CA LYS A 56 -2.60 10.34 0.70
C LYS A 56 -3.31 9.00 0.80
N VAL A 57 -2.54 7.95 1.10
CA VAL A 57 -3.12 6.67 1.52
C VAL A 57 -3.89 6.84 2.83
N GLU A 58 -5.13 6.36 2.88
CA GLU A 58 -5.91 6.41 4.12
C GLU A 58 -5.36 5.42 5.17
N TYR A 59 -5.05 5.95 6.36
CA TYR A 59 -4.84 5.13 7.55
C TYR A 59 -6.20 4.79 8.18
N SER A 60 -6.57 3.51 8.12
CA SER A 60 -7.76 2.94 8.74
C SER A 60 -7.40 1.56 9.28
N TRP A 61 -6.95 1.52 10.54
CA TRP A 61 -6.49 0.31 11.22
C TRP A 61 -7.58 -0.77 11.28
N ILE A 62 -7.22 -2.01 10.93
CA ILE A 62 -8.12 -3.17 11.08
C ILE A 62 -7.68 -3.98 12.29
N ASP A 63 -8.47 -3.97 13.36
CA ASP A 63 -8.16 -4.74 14.56
C ASP A 63 -8.49 -6.22 14.36
N ALA A 64 -7.50 -7.02 13.93
CA ALA A 64 -7.65 -8.47 13.74
C ALA A 64 -7.70 -9.24 15.07
N THR A 65 -7.34 -8.60 16.20
CA THR A 65 -7.59 -9.18 17.54
C THR A 65 -9.08 -9.21 17.87
N THR A 66 -9.87 -8.34 17.24
CA THR A 66 -11.32 -8.26 17.40
C THR A 66 -12.03 -8.90 16.20
N GLY A 67 -12.39 -10.18 16.35
CA GLY A 67 -13.13 -10.93 15.32
C GLY A 67 -12.26 -11.70 14.32
N GLY A 68 -10.94 -11.58 14.41
CA GLY A 68 -10.00 -12.43 13.69
C GLY A 68 -9.64 -13.70 14.44
N THR A 69 -8.67 -14.43 13.89
CA THR A 69 -8.13 -15.68 14.43
C THR A 69 -6.65 -15.51 14.73
N LYS A 70 -6.24 -15.88 15.94
CA LYS A 70 -4.82 -15.96 16.29
C LYS A 70 -4.20 -17.19 15.62
N ILE A 71 -3.13 -17.02 14.85
CA ILE A 71 -2.62 -18.14 14.01
C ILE A 71 -2.05 -19.27 14.87
N SER A 72 -1.22 -18.96 15.87
CA SER A 72 -0.70 -19.97 16.80
C SER A 72 -0.02 -19.35 18.02
N ASP A 73 -0.19 -19.98 19.18
CA ASP A 73 0.63 -19.71 20.37
C ASP A 73 2.09 -20.23 20.23
N SER A 74 2.46 -20.86 19.12
CA SER A 74 3.85 -21.25 18.84
C SER A 74 4.65 -20.19 18.06
N MET A 75 3.98 -19.17 17.51
CA MET A 75 4.62 -18.07 16.75
C MET A 75 5.41 -17.09 17.62
N TYR A 76 5.60 -17.38 18.91
CA TYR A 76 6.47 -16.60 19.81
C TYR A 76 7.96 -16.93 19.67
N SER A 77 8.33 -17.97 18.92
CA SER A 77 9.72 -18.34 18.70
C SER A 77 10.36 -17.48 17.59
N SER A 78 11.65 -17.18 17.74
CA SER A 78 12.31 -16.25 16.81
C SER A 78 12.41 -16.77 15.36
N TYR A 79 12.39 -18.08 15.10
CA TYR A 79 12.52 -18.67 13.75
C TYR A 79 11.28 -19.48 13.36
N SER A 80 10.12 -18.86 13.46
CA SER A 80 8.85 -19.54 13.23
C SER A 80 8.12 -18.96 12.02
N TYR A 81 7.53 -19.85 11.23
CA TYR A 81 6.55 -19.52 10.22
C TYR A 81 5.31 -20.38 10.39
N THR A 82 4.22 -19.92 9.80
CA THR A 82 2.97 -20.67 9.72
C THR A 82 2.37 -20.47 8.34
N THR A 83 1.79 -21.54 7.82
CA THR A 83 1.10 -21.53 6.54
C THR A 83 -0.35 -21.11 6.77
N VAL A 84 -0.83 -20.12 6.03
CA VAL A 84 -2.21 -19.64 6.11
C VAL A 84 -2.83 -19.68 4.72
N SER A 85 -3.99 -20.34 4.59
CA SER A 85 -4.79 -20.29 3.36
C SER A 85 -5.45 -18.92 3.22
N LEU A 86 -5.37 -18.35 2.02
CA LEU A 86 -5.99 -17.08 1.70
C LEU A 86 -7.50 -17.26 1.45
N PRO A 87 -8.33 -16.26 1.78
CA PRO A 87 -9.76 -16.28 1.49
C PRO A 87 -10.07 -16.06 0.00
N PHE A 88 -9.04 -15.78 -0.82
CA PHE A 88 -9.10 -15.58 -2.26
C PHE A 88 -7.74 -15.82 -2.91
N ASN A 89 -7.75 -16.03 -4.22
CA ASN A 89 -6.53 -16.02 -5.03
C ASN A 89 -5.93 -14.61 -5.01
N PHE A 90 -4.69 -14.49 -4.58
CA PHE A 90 -3.94 -13.24 -4.56
C PHE A 90 -2.88 -13.24 -5.66
N THR A 91 -2.84 -12.18 -6.46
CA THR A 91 -1.83 -12.03 -7.52
C THR A 91 -0.70 -11.15 -7.02
N TYR A 92 0.53 -11.65 -7.11
CA TYR A 92 1.74 -10.95 -6.69
C TYR A 92 2.86 -11.19 -7.71
N TYR A 93 3.40 -10.11 -8.29
CA TYR A 93 4.40 -10.16 -9.37
C TYR A 93 4.04 -11.19 -10.47
N GLY A 94 2.79 -11.15 -10.94
CA GLY A 94 2.30 -11.95 -12.07
C GLY A 94 1.96 -13.40 -11.74
N ASN A 95 2.16 -13.83 -10.50
CA ASN A 95 1.87 -15.19 -10.04
C ASN A 95 0.65 -15.17 -9.11
N THR A 96 -0.16 -16.23 -9.18
CA THR A 96 -1.35 -16.38 -8.34
C THR A 96 -1.09 -17.35 -7.20
N TYR A 97 -1.48 -16.95 -5.99
CA TYR A 97 -1.28 -17.71 -4.75
C TYR A 97 -2.61 -17.89 -4.02
N ASP A 98 -2.77 -19.03 -3.36
CA ASP A 98 -3.89 -19.35 -2.47
C ASP A 98 -3.43 -19.51 -1.00
N THR A 99 -2.13 -19.35 -0.76
CA THR A 99 -1.48 -19.66 0.51
C THR A 99 -0.35 -18.67 0.76
N VAL A 100 -0.19 -18.22 2.01
CA VAL A 100 0.89 -17.33 2.43
C VAL A 100 1.64 -17.92 3.64
N TYR A 101 2.96 -17.75 3.66
CA TYR A 101 3.81 -18.10 4.80
C TYR A 101 4.04 -16.86 5.66
N VAL A 102 3.37 -16.82 6.81
CA VAL A 102 3.48 -15.72 7.79
C VAL A 102 4.60 -16.03 8.77
N THR A 103 5.52 -15.09 8.99
CA THR A 103 6.66 -15.30 9.89
C THR A 103 6.54 -14.52 11.19
N SER A 104 7.19 -15.02 12.24
CA SER A 104 7.33 -14.30 13.51
C SER A 104 8.22 -13.06 13.46
N ARG A 105 8.79 -12.74 12.29
CA ARG A 105 9.77 -11.67 12.08
C ARG A 105 9.25 -10.44 11.35
N GLY A 106 7.93 -10.32 11.18
CA GLY A 106 7.32 -9.13 10.58
C GLY A 106 7.40 -9.09 9.06
N TYR A 107 7.51 -10.27 8.43
CA TYR A 107 7.39 -10.40 6.98
C TYR A 107 6.56 -11.64 6.62
N VAL A 108 6.08 -11.66 5.39
CA VAL A 108 5.48 -12.85 4.77
C VAL A 108 6.20 -13.20 3.47
N SER A 109 6.03 -14.43 3.00
CA SER A 109 6.39 -14.84 1.64
C SER A 109 5.32 -15.75 1.08
N PHE A 110 5.13 -15.71 -0.23
CA PHE A 110 4.24 -16.63 -0.95
C PHE A 110 4.96 -17.87 -1.50
N VAL A 111 6.29 -17.88 -1.48
CA VAL A 111 7.11 -18.89 -2.15
C VAL A 111 8.15 -19.55 -1.25
N ASP A 112 8.45 -18.95 -0.10
CA ASP A 112 9.52 -19.40 0.77
C ASP A 112 9.07 -19.56 2.23
N THR A 113 9.58 -20.59 2.87
CA THR A 113 9.35 -20.91 4.29
C THR A 113 10.57 -20.63 5.15
N TYR A 114 11.70 -20.25 4.54
CA TYR A 114 12.93 -19.95 5.25
C TYR A 114 12.79 -18.71 6.12
N VAL A 115 13.00 -18.87 7.43
CA VAL A 115 12.90 -17.79 8.41
C VAL A 115 14.29 -17.31 8.81
N THR A 116 14.65 -16.05 8.53
CA THR A 116 15.98 -15.50 8.88
C THR A 116 15.93 -14.16 9.59
N THR A 117 16.97 -13.92 10.41
CA THR A 117 17.24 -12.64 11.08
C THR A 117 17.92 -11.63 10.17
N SER A 118 18.43 -12.06 9.01
CA SER A 118 19.24 -11.25 8.11
C SER A 118 18.38 -10.35 7.23
N TYR A 119 17.74 -9.36 7.86
CA TYR A 119 17.02 -8.31 7.14
C TYR A 119 17.99 -7.46 6.31
N ARG A 120 17.53 -7.04 5.13
CA ARG A 120 18.36 -6.42 4.10
C ARG A 120 17.53 -5.49 3.22
N LYS A 121 18.21 -4.61 2.48
CA LYS A 121 17.53 -3.81 1.45
C LYS A 121 17.00 -4.74 0.35
N LEU A 122 15.81 -4.45 -0.16
CA LEU A 122 15.14 -5.17 -1.24
C LEU A 122 15.24 -4.39 -2.58
N PRO A 123 15.28 -5.09 -3.72
CA PRO A 123 15.36 -6.55 -3.84
C PRO A 123 16.74 -7.07 -3.42
N SER A 124 16.83 -8.34 -3.03
CA SER A 124 18.12 -8.97 -2.69
C SER A 124 18.10 -10.47 -2.96
N SER A 125 19.14 -10.95 -3.66
CA SER A 125 19.31 -12.33 -4.16
C SER A 125 19.52 -13.43 -3.09
N GLY A 126 19.22 -13.21 -1.83
CA GLY A 126 19.41 -14.18 -0.76
C GLY A 126 18.06 -14.61 -0.20
N SER A 127 17.90 -15.86 0.27
CA SER A 127 16.62 -16.28 0.86
C SER A 127 16.32 -15.51 2.17
N PRO A 128 15.05 -15.24 2.51
CA PRO A 128 13.83 -15.70 1.84
C PRO A 128 13.57 -14.99 0.50
N HIS A 129 12.89 -15.68 -0.41
CA HIS A 129 12.46 -15.15 -1.70
C HIS A 129 11.04 -14.59 -1.66
N GLY A 130 10.70 -13.64 -2.53
CA GLY A 130 9.34 -13.10 -2.63
C GLY A 130 8.86 -12.42 -1.34
N THR A 131 9.79 -11.75 -0.65
CA THR A 131 9.57 -11.19 0.68
C THR A 131 8.67 -9.97 0.63
N ILE A 132 7.63 -9.96 1.46
CA ILE A 132 6.84 -8.77 1.80
C ILE A 132 7.20 -8.41 3.24
N ALA A 133 8.14 -7.48 3.37
CA ALA A 133 8.70 -7.02 4.62
C ALA A 133 7.85 -5.87 5.20
N VAL A 134 6.99 -6.17 6.16
CA VAL A 134 6.09 -5.18 6.78
C VAL A 134 6.84 -4.40 7.86
N TYR A 135 7.57 -5.13 8.70
CA TYR A 135 8.52 -4.61 9.67
C TYR A 135 9.58 -5.69 9.92
N TRP A 136 10.30 -6.09 8.88
CA TRP A 136 11.29 -7.16 8.97
C TRP A 136 12.53 -6.69 9.73
N ALA A 137 12.64 -7.10 10.99
CA ALA A 137 13.71 -6.64 11.87
C ALA A 137 14.52 -7.81 12.43
N TYR A 138 15.62 -7.46 13.09
CA TYR A 138 16.39 -8.37 13.94
C TYR A 138 15.91 -8.28 15.39
N PRO A 139 14.97 -9.11 15.88
CA PRO A 139 14.74 -9.15 17.31
C PRO A 139 15.65 -10.19 17.98
N TYR A 140 16.56 -9.68 18.82
CA TYR A 140 17.13 -10.47 19.91
C TYR A 140 16.03 -10.66 20.96
N TYR A 141 15.28 -11.77 20.82
CA TYR A 141 14.38 -12.40 21.79
C TYR A 141 13.90 -11.56 23.00
N TYR A 142 12.58 -11.35 23.09
CA TYR A 142 11.85 -11.70 24.32
C TYR A 142 10.45 -12.20 23.97
N ARG A 143 9.97 -13.15 24.78
CA ARG A 143 8.61 -13.70 24.78
C ARG A 143 7.60 -12.55 24.66
N TYR A 144 6.61 -12.67 23.79
CA TYR A 144 5.36 -11.94 23.94
C TYR A 144 4.88 -12.21 25.38
N THR A 145 5.08 -11.26 26.30
CA THR A 145 4.46 -11.34 27.64
C THR A 145 2.94 -11.21 27.51
N SER A 146 2.51 -10.65 26.38
CA SER A 146 1.15 -10.47 25.88
C SER A 146 1.22 -10.13 24.39
N GLY A 147 0.34 -10.69 23.55
CA GLY A 147 0.26 -10.38 22.12
C GLY A 147 0.12 -11.61 21.21
N GLY A 148 0.27 -11.42 19.91
CA GLY A 148 0.36 -12.50 18.93
C GLY A 148 0.24 -12.06 17.47
N ILE A 149 0.23 -13.05 16.57
CA ILE A 149 -0.05 -12.82 15.15
C ILE A 149 -1.48 -13.24 14.88
N TRP A 150 -2.26 -12.32 14.33
CA TRP A 150 -3.68 -12.46 14.07
C TRP A 150 -3.97 -12.33 12.59
N THR A 151 -4.99 -13.03 12.13
CA THR A 151 -5.50 -12.91 10.77
C THR A 151 -6.98 -12.60 10.77
N LEU A 152 -7.42 -11.72 9.89
CA LEU A 152 -8.82 -11.41 9.68
C LEU A 152 -9.10 -11.36 8.18
N SER A 153 -10.30 -11.76 7.77
CA SER A 153 -10.78 -11.57 6.40
C SER A 153 -12.08 -10.78 6.42
N GLY A 154 -12.30 -9.98 5.40
CA GLY A 154 -13.52 -9.20 5.28
C GLY A 154 -13.73 -8.66 3.88
N THR A 155 -14.67 -7.74 3.76
CA THR A 155 -15.01 -7.06 2.51
C THR A 155 -15.21 -5.59 2.82
N THR A 156 -14.62 -4.72 2.00
CA THR A 156 -14.82 -3.27 2.07
C THR A 156 -16.25 -2.89 1.69
N SER A 157 -16.64 -1.63 1.92
CA SER A 157 -17.97 -1.12 1.59
C SER A 157 -18.29 -1.16 0.09
N ASP A 158 -17.28 -1.09 -0.77
CA ASP A 158 -17.34 -1.18 -2.23
C ASP A 158 -17.22 -2.62 -2.77
N GLY A 159 -17.09 -3.62 -1.90
CA GLY A 159 -17.17 -5.03 -2.28
C GLY A 159 -15.82 -5.72 -2.53
N VAL A 160 -14.70 -5.07 -2.25
CA VAL A 160 -13.35 -5.65 -2.38
C VAL A 160 -13.04 -6.51 -1.16
N ARG A 161 -12.73 -7.79 -1.37
CA ARG A 161 -12.28 -8.69 -0.30
C ARG A 161 -10.86 -8.34 0.14
N TYR A 162 -10.62 -8.45 1.44
CA TYR A 162 -9.30 -8.25 2.03
C TYR A 162 -8.95 -9.36 3.02
N PHE A 163 -7.65 -9.57 3.21
CA PHE A 163 -7.03 -10.45 4.19
C PHE A 163 -5.98 -9.66 4.97
N VAL A 164 -6.05 -9.69 6.30
CA VAL A 164 -5.14 -8.97 7.20
C VAL A 164 -4.22 -9.95 7.89
N VAL A 165 -2.96 -9.58 8.03
CA VAL A 165 -2.01 -10.17 8.97
C VAL A 165 -1.55 -9.06 9.92
N GLU A 166 -1.94 -9.16 11.19
CA GLU A 166 -1.56 -8.23 12.25
C GLU A 166 -0.51 -8.88 13.16
N TRP A 167 0.62 -8.21 13.35
CA TRP A 167 1.56 -8.51 14.44
C TRP A 167 1.23 -7.58 15.61
N GLU A 168 0.49 -8.09 16.59
CA GLU A 168 0.04 -7.34 17.75
C GLU A 168 1.01 -7.54 18.92
N ARG A 169 1.55 -6.41 19.41
CA ARG A 169 2.52 -6.38 20.52
C ARG A 169 3.66 -7.38 20.29
N GLY A 170 4.18 -7.33 19.07
CA GLY A 170 5.23 -8.14 18.49
C GLY A 170 6.60 -8.00 19.14
N ALA A 171 7.62 -8.31 18.35
CA ALA A 171 8.99 -7.97 18.69
C ALA A 171 9.09 -6.52 19.21
N TYR A 172 9.63 -6.35 20.41
CA TYR A 172 9.75 -5.04 21.08
C TYR A 172 8.42 -4.30 21.36
N ASP A 173 7.31 -5.02 21.51
CA ASP A 173 5.94 -4.47 21.70
C ASP A 173 5.40 -3.66 20.51
N LEU A 174 6.00 -3.81 19.33
CA LEU A 174 5.55 -3.15 18.11
C LEU A 174 4.21 -3.72 17.61
N THR A 175 3.34 -2.87 17.05
CA THR A 175 2.06 -3.28 16.47
C THR A 175 1.88 -2.72 15.06
N TYR A 176 1.76 -3.60 14.08
CA TYR A 176 1.68 -3.29 12.66
C TYR A 176 0.94 -4.39 11.90
N GLU A 177 0.43 -4.06 10.71
CA GLU A 177 -0.32 -5.00 9.88
C GLU A 177 0.03 -4.86 8.39
N ALA A 178 -0.20 -5.96 7.67
CA ALA A 178 -0.34 -5.96 6.22
C ALA A 178 -1.76 -6.37 5.84
N ILE A 179 -2.35 -5.62 4.91
CA ILE A 179 -3.65 -5.87 4.33
C ILE A 179 -3.45 -6.21 2.86
N PHE A 180 -3.86 -7.40 2.47
CA PHE A 180 -3.85 -7.89 1.11
C PHE A 180 -5.26 -7.73 0.56
N TYR A 181 -5.42 -7.01 -0.54
CA TYR A 181 -6.70 -6.86 -1.23
C TYR A 181 -6.78 -7.86 -2.40
N GLU A 182 -7.97 -8.36 -2.72
CA GLU A 182 -8.13 -9.29 -3.86
C GLU A 182 -7.76 -8.65 -5.21
N THR A 183 -7.61 -7.32 -5.26
CA THR A 183 -7.08 -6.55 -6.38
C THR A 183 -5.59 -6.79 -6.61
N GLY A 184 -4.83 -7.33 -5.64
CA GLY A 184 -3.37 -7.44 -5.73
C GLY A 184 -2.63 -6.26 -5.07
N GLU A 185 -3.37 -5.30 -4.53
CA GLU A 185 -2.83 -4.22 -3.70
C GLU A 185 -2.44 -4.74 -2.31
N ILE A 186 -1.38 -4.15 -1.75
CA ILE A 186 -0.85 -4.49 -0.43
C ILE A 186 -0.70 -3.20 0.37
N LYS A 187 -1.41 -3.08 1.49
CA LYS A 187 -1.30 -1.92 2.39
C LYS A 187 -0.62 -2.30 3.70
N PHE A 188 0.41 -1.56 4.08
CA PHE A 188 1.01 -1.63 5.41
C PHE A 188 0.47 -0.52 6.28
N GLN A 189 0.18 -0.82 7.55
CA GLN A 189 -0.22 0.17 8.55
C GLN A 189 0.53 -0.05 9.87
N TYR A 190 0.84 1.05 10.56
CA TYR A 190 1.63 1.03 11.78
C TYR A 190 0.90 1.72 12.93
N LYS A 191 0.47 0.94 13.94
CA LYS A 191 -0.24 1.45 15.12
C LYS A 191 0.72 1.85 16.23
N ASP A 192 1.71 1.01 16.52
CA ASP A 192 2.75 1.28 17.51
C ASP A 192 4.13 0.92 16.97
N THR A 193 4.96 1.95 16.83
CA THR A 193 6.33 1.90 16.33
C THR A 193 7.36 2.23 17.41
N GLN A 194 6.92 2.46 18.65
CA GLN A 194 7.79 2.73 19.78
C GLN A 194 8.22 1.42 20.45
N ALA A 195 9.31 0.86 19.94
CA ALA A 195 9.92 -0.31 20.52
C ALA A 195 10.36 -0.09 21.97
N THR A 196 10.25 -1.12 22.82
CA THR A 196 10.84 -1.12 24.18
C THR A 196 12.36 -0.91 24.18
N SER A 197 13.03 -1.23 23.07
CA SER A 197 14.40 -0.83 22.78
C SER A 197 14.41 0.27 21.71
N SER A 198 14.79 1.48 22.12
CA SER A 198 14.77 2.69 21.26
C SER A 198 15.60 2.60 19.98
N SER A 199 16.51 1.63 19.89
CA SER A 199 17.26 1.32 18.67
C SER A 199 16.34 0.80 17.57
N TYR A 200 15.34 -0.01 17.92
CA TYR A 200 14.38 -0.63 16.99
C TYR A 200 13.14 0.22 16.72
N SER A 201 12.96 1.33 17.44
CA SER A 201 11.82 2.22 17.21
C SER A 201 11.88 2.84 15.82
N ASN A 202 10.70 3.08 15.26
CA ASN A 202 10.46 3.82 14.03
C ASN A 202 11.15 3.28 12.77
N GLY A 203 11.55 2.01 12.74
CA GLY A 203 12.24 1.37 11.61
C GLY A 203 13.77 1.41 11.67
N GLY A 204 14.35 1.70 12.84
CA GLY A 204 15.81 1.88 12.98
C GLY A 204 16.69 0.69 12.58
N TYR A 205 16.20 -0.55 12.75
CA TYR A 205 16.90 -1.80 12.36
C TYR A 205 15.93 -2.75 11.63
N THR A 206 15.32 -2.22 10.59
CA THR A 206 14.19 -2.86 9.91
C THR A 206 14.27 -2.66 8.40
N THR A 207 13.78 -3.64 7.65
CA THR A 207 13.38 -3.51 6.25
C THR A 207 11.87 -3.36 6.15
N VAL A 208 11.43 -2.36 5.38
CA VAL A 208 10.05 -2.22 4.91
C VAL A 208 10.06 -2.18 3.39
N GLY A 209 9.33 -3.07 2.74
CA GLY A 209 9.28 -3.16 1.29
C GLY A 209 8.76 -4.50 0.77
N ILE A 210 8.79 -4.67 -0.54
CA ILE A 210 8.36 -5.88 -1.24
C ILE A 210 9.41 -6.29 -2.28
N GLU A 211 9.55 -7.58 -2.54
CA GLU A 211 10.35 -8.13 -3.66
C GLU A 211 9.65 -9.31 -4.32
N ASP A 212 9.93 -9.52 -5.60
CA ASP A 212 9.35 -10.59 -6.37
C ASP A 212 9.95 -11.97 -5.99
N PRO A 213 9.28 -13.08 -6.32
CA PRO A 213 9.78 -14.43 -6.06
C PRO A 213 11.15 -14.79 -6.65
N THR A 214 11.64 -14.04 -7.64
CA THR A 214 12.95 -14.26 -8.28
C THR A 214 14.05 -13.35 -7.74
N ASP A 215 13.72 -12.46 -6.79
CA ASP A 215 14.58 -11.43 -6.21
C ASP A 215 15.20 -10.46 -7.24
N THR A 216 14.58 -10.33 -8.42
CA THR A 216 15.04 -9.44 -9.49
C THR A 216 14.36 -8.07 -9.43
N TYR A 217 13.11 -8.03 -9.01
CA TYR A 217 12.29 -6.84 -8.88
C TYR A 217 11.88 -6.62 -7.43
N GLY A 218 11.73 -5.37 -7.03
CA GLY A 218 11.34 -5.05 -5.68
C GLY A 218 11.53 -3.60 -5.34
N ILE A 219 10.85 -3.17 -4.29
CA ILE A 219 10.90 -1.81 -3.80
C ILE A 219 11.08 -1.82 -2.30
N THR A 220 12.14 -1.15 -1.86
CA THR A 220 12.34 -0.80 -0.46
C THR A 220 11.71 0.55 -0.18
N TYR A 221 10.77 0.60 0.76
CA TYR A 221 10.28 1.86 1.33
C TYR A 221 11.28 2.42 2.37
N SER A 222 11.78 1.55 3.26
CA SER A 222 12.73 1.94 4.31
C SER A 222 13.71 0.81 4.61
N TYR A 223 14.98 1.14 4.83
CA TYR A 223 15.99 0.21 5.33
C TYR A 223 16.91 0.90 6.33
N ASN A 224 16.90 0.45 7.59
CA ASN A 224 17.67 1.04 8.69
C ASN A 224 17.41 2.56 8.86
N GLN A 225 16.16 3.00 8.69
CA GLN A 225 15.78 4.41 8.77
C GLN A 225 14.62 4.61 9.74
N LYS A 226 14.79 5.57 10.66
CA LYS A 226 13.79 5.94 11.67
C LYS A 226 12.67 6.82 11.10
N ILE A 227 11.96 6.31 10.11
CA ILE A 227 10.93 7.04 9.33
C ILE A 227 9.54 6.40 9.33
N ILE A 228 9.38 5.29 10.06
CA ILE A 228 8.11 4.58 10.25
C ILE A 228 7.47 5.12 11.53
N ASN A 229 6.37 5.86 11.44
CA ASN A 229 5.73 6.48 12.59
C ASN A 229 4.33 5.90 12.82
N ASN A 230 3.81 6.05 14.04
CA ASN A 230 2.42 5.71 14.33
C ASN A 230 1.48 6.46 13.38
N GLY A 231 0.49 5.77 12.82
CA GLY A 231 -0.44 6.34 11.84
C GLY A 231 0.08 6.38 10.41
N LEU A 232 1.29 5.86 10.13
CA LEU A 232 1.77 5.70 8.76
C LEU A 232 0.98 4.60 8.05
N ALA A 233 0.57 4.89 6.82
CA ALA A 233 0.03 3.92 5.87
C ALA A 233 0.84 3.97 4.58
N ILE A 234 1.14 2.81 4.00
CA ILE A 234 1.89 2.65 2.75
C ILE A 234 1.12 1.67 1.87
N LEU A 235 0.75 2.07 0.66
CA LEU A 235 0.10 1.23 -0.33
C LEU A 235 1.12 0.85 -1.40
N PHE A 236 1.30 -0.44 -1.63
CA PHE A 236 2.00 -0.98 -2.79
C PHE A 236 0.98 -1.45 -3.81
N THR A 237 1.10 -1.00 -5.04
CA THR A 237 0.14 -1.31 -6.11
C THR A 237 0.84 -1.41 -7.47
N PRO A 238 0.41 -2.35 -8.34
CA PRO A 238 0.88 -2.40 -9.73
C PRO A 238 0.05 -1.49 -10.65
N TYR A 239 -1.03 -0.86 -10.14
CA TYR A 239 -1.99 -0.10 -10.95
C TYR A 239 -1.62 1.36 -11.02
N HIS A 240 -1.31 1.85 -12.22
CA HIS A 240 -0.94 3.27 -12.40
C HIS A 240 -2.16 4.02 -12.94
N PRO A 241 -2.88 4.79 -12.11
CA PRO A 241 -3.95 5.62 -12.61
C PRO A 241 -3.37 6.75 -13.45
N LYS A 242 -3.77 6.80 -14.72
CA LYS A 242 -3.50 7.91 -15.63
C LYS A 242 -4.78 8.71 -15.82
N VAL A 243 -4.73 9.99 -15.46
CA VAL A 243 -5.81 10.93 -15.71
C VAL A 243 -5.45 11.75 -16.94
N SER A 244 -6.34 11.77 -17.93
CA SER A 244 -6.26 12.70 -19.05
C SER A 244 -7.48 13.62 -19.04
N VAL A 245 -7.22 14.92 -19.15
CA VAL A 245 -8.27 15.95 -19.22
C VAL A 245 -8.24 16.56 -20.60
N THR A 246 -9.35 16.49 -21.32
CA THR A 246 -9.51 17.09 -22.65
C THR A 246 -10.66 18.08 -22.65
N LEU A 247 -10.48 19.21 -23.36
CA LEU A 247 -11.58 20.11 -23.66
C LEU A 247 -12.40 19.54 -24.82
N THR A 248 -13.71 19.47 -24.62
CA THR A 248 -14.66 18.95 -25.62
C THR A 248 -15.36 20.03 -26.42
N ASP A 249 -15.21 21.30 -26.02
CA ASP A 249 -15.66 22.48 -26.76
C ASP A 249 -14.69 23.68 -26.60
N GLY A 250 -14.68 24.59 -27.58
CA GLY A 250 -13.80 25.76 -27.59
C GLY A 250 -13.23 26.12 -28.97
N HIS A 251 -12.60 27.29 -29.07
CA HIS A 251 -11.90 27.76 -30.28
C HIS A 251 -10.39 27.61 -30.10
N GLY A 252 -9.81 26.50 -30.56
CA GLY A 252 -8.35 26.34 -30.68
C GLY A 252 -7.88 24.93 -30.33
N SER A 253 -7.23 24.28 -31.30
CA SER A 253 -6.70 22.91 -31.20
C SER A 253 -5.19 22.91 -30.95
N ASP A 254 -4.68 23.80 -30.09
CA ASP A 254 -3.25 23.89 -29.80
C ASP A 254 -2.99 24.03 -28.31
N GLY A 255 -2.81 22.88 -27.64
CA GLY A 255 -2.48 22.79 -26.22
C GLY A 255 -3.58 23.22 -25.26
N TYR A 256 -3.27 23.08 -23.95
CA TYR A 256 -4.13 23.31 -22.78
C TYR A 256 -4.63 24.77 -22.59
N VAL A 257 -4.66 25.60 -23.65
CA VAL A 257 -4.99 27.03 -23.56
C VAL A 257 -6.39 27.28 -24.08
N VAL A 258 -7.26 27.78 -23.21
CA VAL A 258 -8.64 28.16 -23.56
C VAL A 258 -8.78 29.67 -23.57
N LEU A 259 -9.23 30.23 -24.69
CA LEU A 259 -9.74 31.61 -24.74
C LEU A 259 -11.07 31.65 -24.00
N ALA A 260 -11.05 32.04 -22.72
CA ALA A 260 -12.24 32.24 -21.91
C ALA A 260 -13.05 33.45 -22.46
N GLY A 261 -13.97 33.17 -23.38
CA GLY A 261 -15.12 34.05 -23.61
C GLY A 261 -16.18 33.77 -22.55
N TYR A 262 -17.21 34.63 -22.43
CA TYR A 262 -18.35 34.45 -21.52
C TYR A 262 -19.21 33.22 -21.88
N ARG A 263 -18.66 32.02 -21.77
CA ARG A 263 -19.32 30.75 -22.12
C ARG A 263 -18.90 29.66 -21.14
N TYR A 264 -19.77 28.68 -21.01
CA TYR A 264 -19.49 27.43 -20.33
C TYR A 264 -18.60 26.55 -21.22
N TYR A 265 -17.69 25.80 -20.60
CA TYR A 265 -16.83 24.82 -21.25
C TYR A 265 -17.10 23.43 -20.68
N ASN A 266 -17.01 22.42 -21.53
CA ASN A 266 -17.16 21.02 -21.18
C ASN A 266 -15.79 20.33 -21.16
N LEU A 267 -15.46 19.70 -20.03
CA LEU A 267 -14.26 18.89 -19.86
C LEU A 267 -14.65 17.41 -19.93
N HIS A 268 -13.85 16.62 -20.65
CA HIS A 268 -13.88 15.17 -20.55
C HIS A 268 -12.67 14.72 -19.76
N VAL A 269 -12.92 13.92 -18.72
CA VAL A 269 -11.90 13.34 -17.86
C VAL A 269 -11.93 11.85 -18.10
N ASP A 270 -10.85 11.33 -18.67
CA ASP A 270 -10.63 9.91 -18.78
C ASP A 270 -9.65 9.46 -17.68
N VAL A 271 -10.03 8.42 -16.94
CA VAL A 271 -9.16 7.75 -15.98
C VAL A 271 -8.89 6.35 -16.50
N TYR A 272 -7.62 6.05 -16.74
CA TYR A 272 -7.15 4.74 -17.19
C TYR A 272 -6.28 4.11 -16.11
N LEU A 273 -6.32 2.80 -15.97
CA LEU A 273 -5.33 2.05 -15.20
C LEU A 273 -4.40 1.38 -16.20
N ASP A 274 -3.11 1.69 -16.16
CA ASP A 274 -2.14 0.82 -16.82
C ASP A 274 -1.94 -0.44 -15.95
N GLY A 275 -1.92 -1.63 -16.57
CA GLY A 275 -1.56 -2.88 -15.90
C GLY A 275 -2.68 -3.90 -15.61
N GLY A 276 -3.74 -3.95 -16.45
CA GLY A 276 -4.74 -5.03 -16.44
C GLY A 276 -4.53 -6.05 -17.55
#